data_AF-A0A9D4RK51-F1
#
_entry.id   AF-A0A9D4RK51-F1
#
_cell.length_a   1.000
_cell.length_b   1.000
_cell.length_c   1.000
_cell.angle_alpha   90.00
_cell.angle_beta   90.00
_cell.angle_gamma   90.00
#
_symmetry.space_group_name_H-M   'P 1'
#
loop_
_entity.id
_entity.type
_entity.pdbx_description
1 polymer ?
#
loop_
_entity_poly.entity_id
_entity_poly.type
_entity_poly.pdbx_seq_one_letter_code
_entity_poly.pdbx_strand_id
1 'polypeptide(L)' 'MVVTYWPLVAGALLGFATRGLGNRVICNPNPSSSMSFYDFNATNIYGNETIQFSMYQGSVLAIINLATY' A
#
# COMPACT_ATOMS: atom_id res chain seq x y z
N MET A 1 -28.56 18.59 -15.71
CA MET A 1 -27.15 19.03 -15.85
C MET A 1 -26.57 19.20 -14.46
N VAL A 2 -25.46 18.48 -14.23
CA VAL A 2 -24.38 18.63 -13.24
C VAL A 2 -24.72 19.06 -11.81
N VAL A 3 -24.61 18.09 -10.90
CA VAL A 3 -24.59 18.26 -9.45
C VAL A 3 -23.18 18.68 -9.01
N THR A 4 -23.04 19.87 -8.45
CA THR A 4 -21.78 20.42 -7.92
C THR A 4 -21.63 20.06 -6.44
N TYR A 5 -20.85 19.03 -6.13
CA TYR A 5 -20.40 18.71 -4.76
C TYR A 5 -19.00 19.30 -4.51
N TRP A 6 -18.92 20.43 -3.82
CA TRP A 6 -17.69 20.95 -3.22
C TRP A 6 -17.93 21.10 -1.71
N PRO A 7 -17.48 20.12 -0.91
CA PRO A 7 -16.46 20.48 0.08
C PRO A 7 -15.44 19.35 0.39
N LEU A 8 -15.31 18.31 -0.43
CA LEU A 8 -14.38 17.19 -0.12
C LEU A 8 -12.91 17.48 -0.47
N VAL A 9 -12.60 18.61 -1.11
CA VAL A 9 -11.23 18.94 -1.54
C VAL A 9 -10.37 19.47 -0.40
N ALA A 10 -10.96 19.91 0.73
CA ALA A 10 -10.20 20.52 1.82
C ALA A 10 -9.37 19.53 2.66
N GLY A 11 -9.75 18.25 2.71
CA GLY A 11 -9.06 17.24 3.53
C GLY A 11 -7.75 16.70 2.92
N ALA A 12 -7.55 16.85 1.61
CA ALA A 12 -6.42 16.23 0.90
C ALA A 12 -5.11 17.02 0.98
N LEU A 13 -5.14 18.28 1.47
CA LEU A 13 -3.98 19.17 1.45
C LEU A 13 -3.06 19.07 2.68
N LEU A 14 -3.49 18.40 3.76
CA LEU A 14 -2.68 18.26 4.98
C LEU A 14 -1.66 17.09 4.93
N GLY A 15 -1.69 16.25 3.89
CA GLY A 15 -0.78 15.10 3.75
C GLY A 15 0.63 15.44 3.21
N PHE A 16 0.89 16.68 2.79
CA PHE A 16 2.15 17.05 2.11
C PHE A 16 3.27 17.58 3.01
N ALA A 17 3.04 17.73 4.32
CA ALA A 17 4.00 18.41 5.21
C ALA A 17 4.99 17.49 5.94
N THR A 18 4.88 16.16 5.85
CA THR A 18 5.88 15.25 6.44
C THR A 18 6.75 14.65 5.34
N ARG A 19 7.69 15.44 4.82
CA ARG A 19 8.85 14.89 4.10
C ARG A 19 9.75 14.18 5.12
N GLY A 20 9.35 12.98 5.54
CA GLY A 20 10.29 12.04 6.11
C GLY A 20 11.37 11.77 5.06
N LEU A 21 12.63 11.78 5.48
CA LEU A 21 13.81 11.40 4.70
C LEU A 21 13.69 9.90 4.31
N GLY A 22 12.76 9.57 3.43
CA GLY A 22 12.58 8.24 2.87
C GLY A 22 13.23 8.21 1.49
N ASN A 23 14.19 7.31 1.30
CA ASN A 23 14.76 7.07 -0.02
C ASN A 23 13.66 6.50 -0.94
N ARG A 24 13.07 7.34 -1.80
CA ARG A 24 12.03 6.90 -2.73
C ARG A 24 12.71 6.20 -3.91
N VAL A 25 12.52 4.88 -3.99
CA VAL A 25 12.92 4.11 -5.17
C VAL A 25 11.82 4.27 -6.23
N ILE A 26 12.21 4.62 -7.46
CA ILE A 26 11.29 4.65 -8.59
C ILE A 26 11.03 3.21 -9.00
N CYS A 27 9.79 2.74 -8.84
CA CYS A 27 9.36 1.47 -9.40
C CYS A 27 9.34 1.60 -10.94
N ASN A 28 10.05 0.72 -11.65
CA ASN A 28 9.89 0.58 -13.10
C ASN A 28 8.84 -0.51 -13.36
N PRO A 29 7.57 -0.15 -13.61
CA PRO A 29 6.53 -1.15 -13.87
C PRO A 29 6.87 -1.87 -15.17
N ASN A 30 7.07 -3.18 -15.12
CA ASN A 30 7.14 -4.00 -16.33
C ASN A 30 5.71 -4.05 -16.91
N PRO A 31 5.47 -3.51 -18.12
CA PRO A 31 4.12 -3.48 -18.71
C PRO A 31 3.55 -4.88 -18.99
N SER A 32 4.40 -5.92 -18.97
CA SER A 32 4.00 -7.31 -19.16
C SER A 32 3.62 -8.03 -17.86
N SER A 33 3.80 -7.42 -16.68
CA SER A 33 3.44 -8.02 -15.40
C SER A 33 2.24 -7.28 -14.79
N SER A 34 1.04 -7.85 -14.95
CA SER A 34 -0.19 -7.35 -14.33
C SER A 34 -0.31 -7.71 -12.84
N MET A 35 0.81 -7.97 -12.17
CA MET A 35 0.79 -8.44 -10.78
C MET A 35 0.48 -7.29 -9.83
N SER A 36 -0.53 -7.53 -9.00
CA SER A 36 -0.90 -6.69 -7.88
C SER A 36 -0.32 -7.25 -6.58
N PHE A 37 -0.30 -6.43 -5.54
CA PHE A 37 0.08 -6.89 -4.20
C PHE A 37 -0.77 -8.08 -3.70
N TYR A 38 -2.00 -8.19 -4.16
CA TYR A 38 -2.93 -9.24 -3.73
C TYR A 38 -2.61 -10.62 -4.29
N ASP A 39 -1.76 -10.70 -5.32
CA ASP A 39 -1.30 -11.96 -5.92
C ASP A 39 -0.20 -12.64 -5.09
N PHE A 40 0.28 -11.98 -4.04
CA PHE A 40 1.32 -12.50 -3.15
C PHE A 40 0.74 -13.16 -1.90
N ASN A 41 1.55 -14.01 -1.29
CA ASN A 41 1.28 -14.64 -0.01
C ASN A 41 2.56 -14.69 0.83
N ALA A 42 2.40 -14.93 2.13
CA ALA A 42 3.52 -15.15 3.04
C ALA A 42 3.16 -16.20 4.08
N THR A 43 4.14 -17.01 4.49
CA THR A 43 3.99 -17.89 5.65
C THR A 43 4.09 -17.07 6.92
N ASN A 44 3.23 -17.33 7.89
CA ASN A 44 3.29 -16.68 9.18
C ASN A 44 4.58 -17.04 9.95
N ILE A 45 4.86 -16.32 11.03
CA ILE A 45 6.08 -16.50 11.84
C ILE A 45 6.16 -17.87 12.52
N TYR A 46 5.03 -18.59 12.66
CA TYR A 46 4.97 -19.92 13.26
C TYR A 46 5.17 -21.05 12.24
N GLY A 47 5.22 -20.72 10.94
CA GLY A 47 5.43 -21.70 9.88
C GLY A 47 4.22 -22.61 9.59
N ASN A 48 3.05 -22.34 10.18
CA ASN A 48 1.90 -23.25 10.12
C ASN A 48 0.75 -22.76 9.23
N GLU A 49 0.79 -21.49 8.81
CA GLU A 49 -0.28 -20.89 8.00
C GLU A 49 0.32 -20.04 6.88
N THR A 50 -0.23 -20.20 5.69
CA THR A 50 0.05 -19.33 4.54
C THR A 50 -1.04 -18.27 4.44
N ILE A 51 -0.64 -17.01 4.61
CA ILE A 51 -1.52 -15.85 4.56
C ILE A 51 -1.53 -15.32 3.13
N GLN A 52 -2.70 -15.34 2.48
CA GLN A 52 -2.88 -14.68 1.19
C GLN A 52 -3.18 -13.19 1.38
N PHE A 53 -2.49 -12.32 0.66
CA PHE A 53 -2.67 -10.88 0.84
C PHE A 53 -3.97 -10.34 0.25
N SER A 54 -4.63 -11.11 -0.62
CA SER A 54 -5.98 -10.85 -1.11
C SER A 54 -7.00 -10.64 0.01
N MET A 55 -6.81 -11.24 1.19
CA MET A 55 -7.72 -11.07 2.33
C MET A 55 -7.75 -9.64 2.89
N TYR A 56 -6.75 -8.82 2.56
CA TYR A 56 -6.66 -7.43 2.99
C TYR A 56 -7.15 -6.43 1.93
N GLN A 57 -7.85 -6.89 0.88
CA GLN A 57 -8.36 -6.01 -0.16
C GLN A 57 -9.28 -4.93 0.43
N GLY A 58 -9.01 -3.67 0.06
CA GLY A 58 -9.73 -2.51 0.59
C GLY A 58 -9.19 -1.96 1.90
N SER A 59 -8.17 -2.59 2.49
CA SER A 59 -7.48 -2.09 3.69
C SER A 59 -6.23 -1.29 3.31
N VAL A 60 -5.86 -0.32 4.16
CA VAL A 60 -4.55 0.35 4.08
C VAL A 60 -3.56 -0.46 4.91
N LEU A 61 -2.44 -0.88 4.31
CA LEU A 61 -1.44 -1.75 4.92
C LEU A 61 -0.10 -1.06 5.12
N ALA A 62 0.52 -1.30 6.28
CA ALA A 62 1.91 -0.94 6.54
C ALA A 62 2.78 -2.20 6.48
N ILE A 63 3.74 -2.23 5.55
CA ILE A 63 4.67 -3.35 5.37
C ILE A 63 6.02 -2.94 5.96
N ILE A 64 6.51 -3.69 6.93
CA ILE A 64 7.74 -3.39 7.69
C ILE A 64 8.68 -4.58 7.60
N ASN A 65 9.91 -4.35 7.15
CA ASN A 65 10.99 -5.33 7.22
C ASN A 65 11.64 -5.25 8.62
N LEU A 66 11.67 -6.38 9.33
CA LEU A 66 12.20 -6.50 10.69
C LEU A 66 13.42 -7.43 10.70
N ALA A 67 14.42 -7.09 11.50
CA ALA A 67 15.58 -7.93 11.79
C ALA A 67 15.84 -7.94 13.30
N THR A 68 16.27 -9.08 13.83
CA THR A 68 16.72 -9.22 15.23
C THR A 68 18.25 -9.30 15.27
N TYR A 69 18.83 -8.91 16.40
CA TYR A 69 20.28 -8.80 16.62
C TYR A 69 20.96 -10.14 16.89
#